data_AF-A0AAN9AAN4-F1
#
_entry.id   AF-A0AAN9AAN4-F1
#
_cell.length_a   1.000
_cell.length_b   1.000
_cell.length_c   1.000
_cell.angle_alpha   90.00
_cell.angle_beta   90.00
_cell.angle_gamma   90.00
#
_symmetry.space_group_name_H-M   'P 1'
#
loop_
_entity.id
_entity.type
_entity.pdbx_description
1 polymer ?
#
loop_
_entity_poly.entity_id
_entity_poly.type
_entity_poly.pdbx_seq_one_letter_code
_entity_poly.pdbx_strand_id
1 'polypeptide(L)'
;MRKVYVRYLSIARRLDTCYDLILHPQKRLLLRRLLDNTLGRVVELKHEMVSQDCSDIQHCDDIMNELALAPEDMVVPIPAYIRRDRIHLITERNILIDDCLRRAGLEAISEDELSPLSVPEAILLLQKHERAKQGRAKADHRRELLAKQFMGAGTEKYLQMYDCQ
;
A
#
# COMPACT_ATOMS: atom_id res chain seq x y z
N MET A 1 -19.73 4.18 -15.63
CA MET A 1 -19.08 3.27 -14.67
C MET A 1 -18.73 3.93 -13.33
N ARG A 2 -17.93 5.01 -13.31
CA ARG A 2 -17.49 5.70 -12.08
C ARG A 2 -18.62 6.00 -11.05
N LYS A 3 -19.73 6.60 -11.49
CA LYS A 3 -20.87 6.94 -10.60
C LYS A 3 -21.53 5.70 -9.96
N VAL A 4 -21.59 4.60 -10.70
CA VAL A 4 -22.14 3.33 -10.19
C VAL A 4 -21.20 2.73 -9.16
N TYR A 5 -19.90 2.70 -9.43
CA TYR A 5 -18.87 2.26 -8.49
C TYR A 5 -18.95 3.01 -7.15
N VAL A 6 -18.99 4.36 -7.17
CA VAL A 6 -19.08 5.19 -5.95
C VAL A 6 -20.36 4.90 -5.16
N ARG A 7 -21.49 4.67 -5.84
CA ARG A 7 -22.74 4.30 -5.18
C ARG A 7 -22.68 2.93 -4.52
N TYR A 8 -22.13 1.92 -5.20
CA TYR A 8 -21.94 0.59 -4.61
C TYR A 8 -21.02 0.65 -3.39
N LEU A 9 -19.99 1.48 -3.43
CA LEU A 9 -19.08 1.69 -2.31
C LEU A 9 -19.78 2.31 -1.09
N SER A 10 -20.60 3.34 -1.31
CA SER A 10 -21.43 3.95 -0.26
C SER A 10 -22.40 2.93 0.35
N ILE A 11 -23.03 2.09 -0.48
CA ILE A 11 -23.91 1.01 -0.02
C ILE A 11 -23.13 -0.02 0.81
N ALA A 12 -21.94 -0.44 0.36
CA ALA A 12 -21.11 -1.40 1.07
C ALA A 12 -20.75 -0.91 2.48
N ARG A 13 -20.38 0.37 2.63
CA ARG A 13 -20.11 0.96 3.96
C ARG A 13 -21.31 0.93 4.89
N ARG A 14 -22.48 1.31 4.35
CA ARG A 14 -23.72 1.30 5.13
C ARG A 14 -24.09 -0.12 5.54
N LEU A 15 -23.91 -1.09 4.65
CA LEU A 15 -24.13 -2.51 4.96
C LEU A 15 -23.14 -3.04 6.00
N ASP A 16 -21.88 -2.64 5.94
CA ASP A 16 -20.85 -3.00 6.93
C ASP A 16 -21.20 -2.44 8.33
N THR A 17 -21.57 -1.16 8.39
CA THR A 17 -22.05 -0.53 9.63
C THR A 17 -23.29 -1.24 10.17
N CYS A 18 -24.28 -1.53 9.31
CA CYS A 18 -25.47 -2.28 9.69
C CYS A 18 -25.14 -3.68 10.20
N TYR A 19 -24.18 -4.37 9.57
CA TYR A 19 -23.77 -5.71 9.96
C TYR A 19 -23.22 -5.72 11.40
N ASP A 20 -22.41 -4.72 11.75
CA ASP A 20 -21.84 -4.63 13.10
C ASP A 20 -22.87 -4.22 14.16
N LEU A 21 -23.81 -3.33 13.83
CA LEU A 21 -24.86 -2.89 14.76
C LEU A 21 -25.97 -3.93 14.99
N ILE A 22 -26.13 -4.91 14.11
CA ILE A 22 -27.22 -5.89 14.22
C ILE A 22 -26.88 -7.04 15.18
N LEU A 23 -27.73 -7.16 16.20
CA LEU A 23 -27.65 -8.20 17.24
C LEU A 23 -28.37 -9.50 16.84
N HIS A 24 -29.38 -9.42 15.96
CA HIS A 24 -30.19 -10.58 15.58
C HIS A 24 -29.45 -11.49 14.59
N PRO A 25 -29.17 -12.77 14.92
CA PRO A 25 -28.31 -13.63 14.12
C PRO A 25 -28.87 -13.95 12.74
N GLN A 26 -30.18 -14.13 12.60
CA GLN A 26 -30.83 -14.43 11.31
C GLN A 26 -30.68 -13.27 10.33
N LYS A 27 -30.91 -12.04 10.80
CA LYS A 27 -30.75 -10.81 9.99
C LYS A 27 -29.28 -10.57 9.65
N ARG A 28 -28.38 -10.89 10.58
CA ARG A 28 -26.93 -10.77 10.39
C ARG A 28 -26.41 -11.67 9.28
N LEU A 29 -26.92 -12.91 9.18
CA LEU A 29 -26.56 -13.83 8.08
C LEU A 29 -26.98 -13.28 6.71
N LEU A 30 -28.17 -12.69 6.61
CA LEU A 30 -28.64 -12.08 5.37
C LEU A 30 -27.76 -10.88 4.99
N LEU A 31 -27.46 -10.00 5.94
CA LEU A 31 -26.60 -8.84 5.69
C LEU A 31 -25.20 -9.22 5.28
N ARG A 32 -24.63 -10.28 5.87
CA ARG A 32 -23.34 -10.81 5.44
C ARG A 32 -23.36 -11.13 3.95
N ARG A 33 -24.35 -11.90 3.50
CA ARG A 33 -24.49 -12.27 2.08
C ARG A 33 -24.66 -11.04 1.20
N LEU A 34 -25.47 -10.07 1.62
CA LEU A 34 -25.65 -8.83 0.85
C LEU A 34 -24.35 -8.03 0.76
N LEU A 35 -23.61 -7.91 1.87
CA LEU A 35 -22.33 -7.21 1.90
C LEU A 35 -21.29 -7.92 1.03
N ASP A 36 -21.14 -9.24 1.15
CA ASP A 36 -20.22 -10.04 0.33
C ASP A 36 -20.50 -9.86 -1.17
N ASN A 37 -21.77 -9.93 -1.59
CA ASN A 37 -22.18 -9.69 -2.99
C ASN A 37 -21.90 -8.24 -3.43
N THR A 38 -22.18 -7.27 -2.56
CA THR A 38 -21.95 -5.84 -2.86
C THR A 38 -20.46 -5.56 -3.03
N LEU A 39 -19.61 -6.11 -2.15
CA LEU A 39 -18.16 -6.00 -2.23
C LEU A 39 -17.60 -6.71 -3.46
N GLY A 40 -18.11 -7.89 -3.80
CA GLY A 40 -17.78 -8.57 -5.06
C GLY A 40 -18.06 -7.66 -6.26
N ARG A 41 -19.23 -7.03 -6.30
CA ARG A 41 -19.58 -6.09 -7.38
C ARG A 41 -18.69 -4.84 -7.40
N VAL A 42 -18.27 -4.32 -6.25
CA VAL A 42 -17.31 -3.20 -6.16
C VAL A 42 -15.98 -3.57 -6.82
N VAL A 43 -15.48 -4.79 -6.57
CA VAL A 43 -14.22 -5.29 -7.15
C VAL A 43 -14.34 -5.47 -8.67
N GLU A 44 -15.43 -6.07 -9.13
CA GLU A 44 -15.70 -6.23 -10.57
C GLU A 44 -15.74 -4.87 -11.29
N LEU A 45 -16.51 -3.91 -10.75
CA LEU A 45 -16.62 -2.58 -11.32
C LEU A 45 -15.27 -1.86 -11.34
N LYS A 46 -14.46 -2.03 -10.29
CA LYS A 46 -13.11 -1.46 -10.26
C LYS A 46 -12.24 -2.08 -11.35
N HIS A 47 -12.29 -3.40 -11.53
CA HIS A 47 -11.55 -4.09 -12.57
C HIS A 47 -11.95 -3.64 -13.98
N GLU A 48 -13.26 -3.58 -14.27
CA GLU A 48 -13.80 -3.07 -15.53
C GLU A 48 -13.32 -1.63 -15.80
N MET A 49 -13.34 -0.76 -14.78
CA MET A 49 -12.88 0.63 -14.89
C MET A 49 -11.38 0.73 -15.19
N VAL A 50 -10.56 -0.05 -14.48
CA VAL A 50 -9.10 -0.08 -14.71
C VAL A 50 -8.80 -0.56 -16.13
N SER A 51 -9.51 -1.59 -16.60
CA SER A 51 -9.33 -2.11 -17.96
C SER A 51 -9.72 -1.10 -19.04
N GLN A 52 -10.70 -0.23 -18.79
CA GLN A 52 -11.13 0.80 -19.75
C GLN A 52 -10.20 2.00 -19.77
N ASP A 53 -9.78 2.45 -18.57
CA ASP A 53 -9.01 3.68 -18.41
C ASP A 53 -7.49 3.43 -18.49
N CYS A 54 -7.05 2.16 -18.54
CA CYS A 54 -5.64 1.72 -18.45
C CYS A 54 -4.88 2.35 -17.27
N SER A 55 -5.61 2.62 -16.18
CA SER A 55 -5.11 3.30 -14.99
C SER A 55 -5.73 2.69 -13.75
N ASP A 56 -4.93 2.54 -12.70
CA ASP A 56 -5.41 2.12 -11.38
C ASP A 56 -6.02 3.28 -10.56
N ILE A 57 -5.72 4.53 -10.95
CA ILE A 57 -6.09 5.75 -10.21
C ILE A 57 -7.17 6.51 -10.96
N GLN A 58 -8.38 6.52 -10.38
CA GLN A 58 -9.59 7.02 -11.04
C GLN A 58 -10.01 8.33 -10.36
N HIS A 59 -10.08 9.41 -11.14
CA HIS A 59 -10.54 10.72 -10.68
C HIS A 59 -12.07 10.73 -10.59
N CYS A 60 -12.61 10.99 -9.39
CA CYS A 60 -14.04 10.95 -9.10
C CYS A 60 -14.51 12.20 -8.33
N ASP A 61 -13.77 13.31 -8.38
CA ASP A 61 -14.02 14.52 -7.57
C ASP A 61 -15.39 15.14 -7.86
N ASP A 62 -15.80 15.14 -9.13
CA ASP A 62 -17.10 15.56 -9.60
C ASP A 62 -18.24 14.77 -8.93
N ILE A 63 -18.11 13.44 -8.90
CA ILE A 63 -19.10 12.54 -8.31
C ILE A 63 -19.08 12.62 -6.77
N MET A 64 -17.90 12.76 -6.17
CA MET A 64 -17.77 12.93 -4.71
C MET A 64 -18.46 14.21 -4.26
N ASN A 65 -18.26 15.32 -4.98
CA ASN A 65 -18.94 16.58 -4.70
C ASN A 65 -20.46 16.46 -4.89
N GLU A 66 -20.93 15.80 -5.95
CA GLU A 66 -22.37 15.57 -6.18
C GLU A 66 -23.02 14.78 -5.03
N LEU A 67 -22.32 13.78 -4.49
CA LEU A 67 -22.82 12.89 -3.44
C LEU A 67 -22.45 13.35 -2.02
N ALA A 68 -21.80 14.51 -1.88
CA ALA A 68 -21.29 15.05 -0.61
C ALA A 68 -20.46 14.02 0.18
N LEU A 69 -19.53 13.35 -0.51
CA LEU A 69 -18.66 12.32 0.07
C LEU A 69 -17.29 12.88 0.41
N ALA A 70 -16.72 12.41 1.53
CA ALA A 70 -15.33 12.70 1.89
C ALA A 70 -14.37 11.75 1.14
N PRO A 71 -13.07 12.09 1.01
CA PRO A 71 -12.07 11.16 0.46
C PRO A 71 -12.00 9.86 1.27
N GLU A 72 -12.21 9.97 2.58
CA GLU A 72 -12.33 8.83 3.49
C GLU A 72 -13.44 7.88 3.06
N ASP A 73 -14.49 8.36 2.39
CA ASP A 73 -15.62 7.58 1.86
C ASP A 73 -15.29 6.70 0.66
N MET A 74 -14.15 6.96 0.02
CA MET A 74 -13.69 6.25 -1.16
C MET A 74 -12.84 5.01 -0.85
N VAL A 75 -12.56 4.75 0.42
CA VAL A 75 -11.86 3.52 0.85
C VAL A 75 -12.83 2.34 0.83
N VAL A 76 -12.43 1.19 0.29
CA VAL A 76 -13.23 -0.03 0.34
C VAL A 76 -13.29 -0.53 1.78
N PRO A 77 -14.49 -0.63 2.41
CA PRO A 77 -14.59 -1.12 3.78
C PRO A 77 -14.17 -2.59 3.83
N ILE A 78 -13.40 -2.94 4.86
CA ILE A 78 -12.99 -4.32 5.12
C ILE A 78 -13.85 -4.84 6.27
N PRO A 79 -14.83 -5.73 6.01
CA PRO A 79 -15.75 -6.14 7.05
C PRO A 79 -15.07 -6.87 8.21
N ALA A 80 -15.42 -6.48 9.42
CA ALA A 80 -14.79 -7.00 10.64
C ALA A 80 -14.95 -8.53 10.81
N TYR A 81 -16.03 -9.12 10.27
CA TYR A 81 -16.23 -10.57 10.32
C TYR A 81 -15.16 -11.36 9.56
N ILE A 82 -14.52 -10.80 8.52
CA ILE A 82 -13.45 -11.49 7.80
C ILE A 82 -12.30 -11.81 8.74
N ARG A 83 -11.96 -10.88 9.64
CA ARG A 83 -10.93 -11.08 10.66
C ARG A 83 -11.42 -11.99 11.78
N ARG A 84 -12.66 -11.78 12.27
CA ARG A 84 -13.24 -12.59 13.37
C ARG A 84 -13.30 -14.08 12.99
N ASP A 85 -13.75 -14.39 11.78
CA ASP A 85 -13.87 -15.77 11.29
C ASP A 85 -12.51 -16.47 11.14
N ARG A 86 -11.45 -15.72 10.89
CA ARG A 86 -10.09 -16.24 10.66
C ARG A 86 -9.19 -16.14 11.87
N ILE A 87 -9.72 -15.80 13.05
CA ILE A 87 -8.90 -15.46 14.20
C ILE A 87 -7.95 -16.59 14.60
N HIS A 88 -8.41 -17.85 14.56
CA HIS A 88 -7.56 -19.01 14.86
C HIS A 88 -6.40 -19.15 13.88
N LEU A 89 -6.67 -19.04 12.58
CA LEU A 89 -5.66 -19.11 11.53
C LEU A 89 -4.68 -17.94 11.63
N ILE A 90 -5.15 -16.74 11.96
CA ILE A 90 -4.30 -15.56 12.17
C ILE A 90 -3.37 -15.81 13.36
N THR A 91 -3.91 -16.30 14.48
CA THR A 91 -3.11 -16.61 15.67
C THR A 91 -2.05 -17.67 15.39
N GLU A 92 -2.41 -18.77 14.72
CA GLU A 92 -1.46 -19.82 14.34
C GLU A 92 -0.35 -19.29 13.43
N ARG A 93 -0.71 -18.49 12.41
CA ARG A 93 0.28 -17.85 11.53
C ARG A 93 1.18 -16.89 12.29
N ASN A 94 0.66 -16.13 13.24
CA ASN A 94 1.47 -15.21 14.04
C ASN A 94 2.51 -15.98 14.87
N ILE A 95 2.12 -17.10 15.48
CA ILE A 95 3.07 -17.97 16.22
C ILE A 95 4.19 -18.46 15.29
N LEU A 96 3.85 -18.88 14.07
CA LEU A 96 4.84 -19.32 13.08
C LEU A 96 5.75 -18.18 12.64
N ILE A 97 5.20 -17.00 12.39
CA ILE A 97 5.95 -15.81 12.01
C ILE A 97 6.93 -15.45 13.14
N ASP A 98 6.48 -15.43 14.38
CA ASP A 98 7.33 -15.16 15.54
C ASP A 98 8.47 -16.18 15.66
N ASP A 99 8.20 -17.47 15.46
CA ASP A 99 9.24 -18.51 15.48
C ASP A 99 10.26 -18.35 14.34
N CYS A 100 9.80 -18.00 13.13
CA CYS A 100 10.67 -17.68 12.01
C CYS A 100 11.55 -16.46 12.31
N LEU A 101 10.97 -15.40 12.89
CA LEU A 101 11.69 -14.18 13.26
C LEU A 101 12.76 -14.46 14.33
N ARG A 102 12.43 -15.24 15.37
CA ARG A 102 13.38 -15.69 16.39
C ARG A 102 14.55 -16.46 15.78
N ARG A 103 14.26 -17.42 14.89
CA ARG A 103 15.32 -18.19 14.20
C ARG A 103 16.19 -17.34 13.29
N ALA A 104 15.65 -16.28 12.70
CA ALA A 104 16.41 -15.34 11.89
C ALA A 104 17.23 -14.33 12.72
N GLY A 105 17.12 -14.34 14.05
CA GLY A 105 17.72 -13.33 14.93
C GLY A 105 17.09 -11.94 14.75
N LEU A 106 15.89 -11.88 14.18
CA LEU A 106 15.11 -10.67 13.93
C LEU A 106 13.95 -10.59 14.93
N GLU A 107 14.25 -10.83 16.20
CA GLU A 107 13.25 -10.62 17.25
C GLU A 107 12.78 -9.17 17.19
N ALA A 108 11.46 -8.98 17.26
CA ALA A 108 10.90 -7.64 17.33
C ALA A 108 11.46 -6.98 18.58
N ILE A 109 12.34 -5.99 18.38
CA ILE A 109 12.81 -5.13 19.46
C ILE A 109 11.55 -4.49 20.03
N SER A 110 11.28 -4.73 21.31
CA SER A 110 10.13 -4.10 21.94
C SER A 110 10.28 -2.57 21.87
N GLU A 111 9.19 -1.82 21.70
CA GLU A 111 9.26 -0.34 21.71
C GLU A 111 9.94 0.18 23.00
N ASP A 112 9.84 -0.58 24.10
CA ASP A 112 10.49 -0.33 25.37
C ASP A 112 12.03 -0.52 25.35
N GLU A 113 12.56 -1.37 24.45
CA GLU A 113 14.00 -1.58 24.22
C GLU A 113 14.60 -0.58 23.21
N LEU A 114 13.76 0.13 22.44
CA LEU A 114 14.22 1.23 21.60
C LEU A 114 14.48 2.46 22.47
N SER A 115 15.75 2.66 22.84
CA SER A 115 16.18 3.96 23.35
C SER A 115 15.92 5.03 22.29
N PRO A 116 15.19 6.13 22.61
CA PRO A 116 14.93 7.18 21.64
C PRO A 116 16.26 7.77 21.16
N LEU A 117 16.44 7.75 19.83
CA LEU A 117 17.61 8.30 19.16
C LEU A 117 17.80 9.76 19.57
N SER A 118 19.02 10.14 19.99
CA SER A 118 19.29 11.53 20.33
C SER A 118 19.14 12.42 19.09
N VAL A 119 18.66 13.66 19.25
CA VAL A 119 18.47 14.60 18.13
C VAL A 119 19.71 14.71 17.23
N PRO A 120 20.95 14.79 17.75
CA PRO A 120 22.15 14.80 16.93
C PRO A 120 22.38 13.50 16.14
N GLU A 121 22.04 12.35 16.72
CA GLU A 121 22.16 11.05 16.05
C GLU A 121 21.12 10.91 14.93
N ALA A 122 19.89 11.38 15.16
CA ALA A 122 18.85 11.47 14.15
C ALA A 122 19.28 12.35 12.96
N ILE A 123 19.83 13.53 13.26
CA ILE A 123 20.37 14.44 12.24
C ILE A 123 21.49 13.76 11.45
N LEU A 124 22.44 13.11 12.13
CA LEU A 124 23.57 12.45 11.47
C LEU A 124 23.09 11.30 10.57
N LEU A 125 22.14 10.50 11.02
CA LEU A 125 21.56 9.42 10.23
C LEU A 125 20.89 9.96 8.96
N LEU A 126 20.00 10.95 9.10
CA LEU A 126 19.34 11.61 7.97
C LEU A 126 20.34 12.20 6.99
N GLN A 127 21.36 12.90 7.47
CA GLN A 127 22.41 13.49 6.64
C GLN A 127 23.24 12.43 5.89
N LYS A 128 23.58 11.31 6.55
CA LYS A 128 24.28 10.19 5.90
C LYS A 128 23.48 9.62 4.75
N HIS A 129 22.19 9.34 4.97
CA HIS A 129 21.30 8.80 3.94
C HIS A 129 21.07 9.78 2.80
N GLU A 130 20.83 11.06 3.10
CA GLU A 130 20.65 12.10 2.08
C GLU A 130 21.93 12.31 1.26
N ARG A 131 23.12 12.34 1.90
CA ARG A 131 24.41 12.41 1.20
C ARG A 131 24.64 11.20 0.29
N ALA A 132 24.30 9.99 0.74
CA ALA A 132 24.42 8.79 -0.07
C ALA A 132 23.46 8.82 -1.28
N LYS A 133 22.22 9.26 -1.08
CA LYS A 133 21.23 9.47 -2.14
C LYS A 133 21.72 10.49 -3.17
N GLN A 134 22.19 11.65 -2.74
CA GLN A 134 22.77 12.67 -3.61
C GLN A 134 24.04 12.16 -4.33
N GLY A 135 24.86 11.36 -3.66
CA GLY A 135 26.04 10.72 -4.26
C GLY A 135 25.67 9.81 -5.42
N ARG A 136 24.65 8.97 -5.26
CA ARG A 136 24.11 8.11 -6.33
C ARG A 136 23.58 8.94 -7.49
N ALA A 137 22.73 9.94 -7.23
CA ALA A 137 22.20 10.81 -8.28
C ALA A 137 23.30 11.55 -9.06
N LYS A 138 24.35 12.03 -8.38
CA LYS A 138 25.52 12.65 -9.02
C LYS A 138 26.34 11.66 -9.84
N ALA A 139 26.52 10.42 -9.35
CA ALA A 139 27.23 9.39 -10.07
C ALA A 139 26.49 9.00 -11.36
N ASP A 140 25.17 8.84 -11.28
CA ASP A 140 24.32 8.53 -12.43
C ASP A 140 24.32 9.69 -13.45
N HIS A 141 24.21 10.94 -12.98
CA HIS A 141 24.32 12.10 -13.86
C HIS A 141 25.70 12.20 -14.54
N ARG A 142 26.78 11.89 -13.82
CA ARG A 142 28.14 11.85 -14.40
C ARG A 142 28.25 10.75 -15.46
N ARG A 143 27.69 9.56 -15.21
CA ARG A 143 27.64 8.45 -16.17
C ARG A 143 26.93 8.89 -17.46
N GLU A 144 25.81 9.59 -17.36
CA GLU A 144 25.07 10.12 -18.52
C GLU A 144 25.84 11.18 -19.30
N LEU A 145 26.46 12.15 -18.62
CA LEU A 145 27.26 13.20 -19.26
C LEU A 145 28.44 12.62 -20.01
N LEU A 146 29.18 11.72 -19.37
CA LEU A 146 30.27 11.00 -20.03
C LEU A 146 29.70 10.19 -21.22
N ALA A 147 28.52 9.56 -21.11
CA ALA A 147 28.02 8.70 -22.19
C ALA A 147 27.71 9.55 -23.43
N LYS A 148 27.15 10.75 -23.23
CA LYS A 148 26.90 11.73 -24.28
C LYS A 148 28.20 12.27 -24.89
N GLN A 149 29.26 12.47 -24.11
CA GLN A 149 30.57 12.92 -24.61
C GLN A 149 31.27 11.87 -25.47
N PHE A 150 31.23 10.59 -25.06
CA PHE A 150 31.93 9.51 -25.76
C PHE A 150 31.11 8.88 -26.90
N MET A 151 29.80 9.10 -26.96
CA MET A 151 28.99 8.87 -28.18
C MET A 151 29.45 9.76 -29.36
N GLY A 152 30.28 10.79 -29.11
CA GLY A 152 30.96 11.58 -30.14
C GLY A 152 32.43 11.20 -30.39
N ALA A 153 33.04 10.35 -29.56
CA ALA A 153 34.45 9.97 -29.68
C ALA A 153 34.69 8.54 -29.14
N GLY A 154 34.81 7.57 -30.05
CA GLY A 154 35.45 6.25 -29.87
C GLY A 154 35.21 5.50 -28.54
N THR A 155 34.37 4.46 -28.59
CA THR A 155 33.80 3.74 -27.45
C THR A 155 34.73 2.84 -26.61
N GLU A 156 36.03 2.76 -26.87
CA GLU A 156 36.91 1.75 -26.22
C GLU A 156 37.40 2.12 -24.81
N LYS A 157 37.51 3.40 -24.46
CA LYS A 157 37.95 3.82 -23.10
C LYS A 157 36.87 3.69 -22.02
N TYR A 158 35.63 3.42 -22.43
CA TYR A 158 34.47 3.56 -21.55
C TYR A 158 34.24 2.36 -20.63
N LEU A 159 34.58 1.14 -21.06
CA LEU A 159 34.42 -0.07 -20.23
C LEU A 159 35.50 -0.20 -19.14
N GLN A 160 36.76 0.15 -19.43
CA GLN A 160 37.88 -0.04 -18.49
C GLN A 160 37.78 0.80 -17.20
N MET A 161 36.97 1.86 -17.19
CA MET A 161 36.86 2.76 -16.03
C MET A 161 35.79 2.32 -15.02
N TYR A 162 34.93 1.34 -15.36
CA TYR A 162 33.84 0.86 -14.49
C TYR A 162 34.11 -0.52 -13.85
N ASP A 163 35.18 -1.22 -14.26
CA ASP A 163 35.53 -2.55 -13.73
C ASP A 163 36.47 -2.53 -12.50
N CYS A 164 36.68 -1.37 -11.88
CA CYS A 164 37.43 -1.27 -10.62
C CYS A 164 36.47 -0.96 -9.47
N GLN A 165 35.78 -2.00 -8.97
CA GLN A 165 35.21 -2.09 -7.64
C GLN A 165 35.81 -3.29 -6.91
#